data_AF-A0A8S2TVX4-F1
#
_entry.id   AF-A0A8S2TVX4-F1
#
_cell.length_a   1.000
_cell.length_b   1.000
_cell.length_c   1.000
_cell.angle_alpha   90.00
_cell.angle_beta   90.00
_cell.angle_gamma   90.00
#
_symmetry.space_group_name_H-M   'P 1'
#
loop_
_entity.id
_entity.type
_entity.pdbx_description
1 polymer ?
#
loop_
_entity_poly.entity_id
_entity_poly.type
_entity_poly.pdbx_seq_one_letter_code
_entity_poly.pdbx_strand_id
1 'polypeptide(L)' 'MISMPYTISIDNTRTIEPKNGDEKYTVYQVTVRGGPIPTFHTMDRRYREFESLHTHLSSNISVPQLPRKVLLHR' A
#
# COMPACT_ATOMS: atom_id res chain seq x y z
N MET A 1 -4.45 30.03 -1.90
CA MET A 1 -4.00 28.87 -1.12
C MET A 1 -3.28 27.93 -2.08
N ILE A 2 -1.98 27.68 -1.90
CA ILE A 2 -1.24 26.75 -2.75
C ILE A 2 -1.41 25.36 -2.11
N SER A 3 -2.20 24.48 -2.72
CA SER A 3 -2.27 23.08 -2.28
C SER A 3 -0.96 22.40 -2.65
N MET A 4 -0.23 21.86 -1.67
CA MET A 4 0.86 20.95 -1.99
C MET A 4 0.28 19.65 -2.56
N PRO A 5 0.81 19.14 -3.69
CA PRO A 5 0.35 17.87 -4.24
C PRO A 5 0.61 16.74 -3.23
N TYR A 6 -0.29 15.75 -3.20
CA TYR A 6 -0.02 14.52 -2.47
C TYR A 6 1.09 13.74 -3.17
N THR A 7 2.08 13.32 -2.41
CA THR A 7 3.16 12.42 -2.81
C THR A 7 3.03 11.14 -2.01
N ILE A 8 3.09 9.99 -2.69
CA ILE A 8 3.02 8.67 -2.06
C ILE A 8 4.29 7.90 -2.44
N SER A 9 4.93 7.28 -1.48
CA SER A 9 6.09 6.41 -1.69
C SER A 9 5.94 5.09 -0.93
N ILE A 10 6.58 4.05 -1.46
CA ILE A 10 6.77 2.76 -0.78
C ILE A 10 8.25 2.66 -0.45
N ASP A 11 8.61 3.00 0.79
CA ASP A 11 10.00 3.25 1.17
C ASP A 11 10.71 1.98 1.64
N ASN A 12 9.95 0.99 2.12
CA ASN A 12 10.50 -0.24 2.69
C ASN A 12 9.57 -1.43 2.46
N THR A 13 10.15 -2.61 2.27
CA THR A 13 9.43 -3.88 2.11
C THR A 13 10.02 -4.90 3.07
N ARG A 14 9.19 -5.48 3.93
CA ARG A 14 9.60 -6.44 4.96
C ARG A 14 8.76 -7.70 4.85
N THR A 15 9.39 -8.86 4.98
CA THR A 15 8.63 -10.11 5.10
C THR A 15 8.50 -10.49 6.57
N ILE A 16 7.26 -10.70 7.00
CA ILE A 16 6.92 -11.05 8.38
C ILE A 16 6.68 -12.56 8.45
N GLU A 17 7.38 -13.21 9.37
CA GLU A 17 7.15 -14.60 9.78
C GLU A 17 6.33 -14.57 11.07
N PRO A 18 5.00 -14.75 10.98
CA PRO A 18 4.14 -14.70 12.16
C PRO A 18 4.45 -15.87 13.11
N LYS A 19 4.48 -15.59 14.42
CA LYS A 19 4.84 -16.56 15.46
C LYS A 19 3.80 -17.67 15.67
N ASN A 20 2.63 -17.57 15.05
CA ASN A 20 1.48 -18.43 15.31
C ASN A 20 1.23 -19.49 14.22
N GLY A 21 2.20 -19.75 13.35
CA GLY A 21 2.06 -20.73 12.26
C GLY A 21 1.28 -20.24 11.05
N ASP A 22 0.89 -18.96 11.03
CA ASP A 22 0.33 -18.31 9.84
C ASP A 22 1.37 -18.28 8.69
N GLU A 23 0.89 -18.20 7.46
CA GLU A 23 1.76 -18.07 6.29
C GLU A 23 2.59 -16.78 6.35
N LYS A 24 3.85 -16.88 5.94
CA LYS A 24 4.76 -15.74 5.77
C LYS A 24 4.15 -14.73 4.80
N TYR A 25 4.13 -13.45 5.17
CA TYR A 25 3.55 -12.39 4.32
C TYR A 25 4.45 -11.17 4.18
N THR A 26 4.33 -10.49 3.04
CA THR A 26 5.07 -9.25 2.76
C THR A 26 4.26 -8.03 3.18
N VAL A 27 4.91 -7.11 3.89
CA VAL A 27 4.41 -5.80 4.32
C VAL A 27 5.20 -4.70 3.63
N TYR A 28 4.48 -3.71 3.14
CA TYR A 28 4.99 -2.52 2.48
C TYR A 28 4.77 -1.32 3.40
N GLN A 29 5.85 -0.57 3.68
CA GLN A 29 5.75 0.70 4.38
C GLN A 29 5.40 1.79 3.37
N VAL A 30 4.20 2.34 3.51
CA VAL A 30 3.68 3.40 2.66
C VAL A 30 3.80 4.72 3.39
N THR A 31 4.40 5.71 2.74
CA THR A 31 4.48 7.08 3.24
C THR A 31 3.67 8.00 2.34
N VAL A 32 2.78 8.78 2.94
CA VAL A 32 1.98 9.81 2.27
C VAL A 32 2.40 11.18 2.80
N ARG A 33 2.71 12.09 1.90
CA ARG A 33 3.11 13.47 2.20
C ARG A 33 2.27 14.44 1.39
N GLY A 34 1.84 15.55 1.98
CA GLY A 34 1.20 16.65 1.25
C GLY A 34 -0.21 16.97 1.72
N GLY A 35 -0.92 17.76 0.90
CA GLY A 35 -2.20 18.37 1.27
C GLY A 35 -2.08 19.86 1.61
N PRO A 36 -3.21 20.53 1.89
CA PRO A 36 -3.24 21.94 2.25
C PRO A 36 -2.58 22.23 3.60
N ILE A 37 -2.51 21.22 4.46
CA ILE A 37 -1.71 21.19 5.69
C ILE A 37 -0.64 20.13 5.43
N PRO A 38 0.65 20.44 5.61
CA PRO A 38 1.72 19.45 5.39
C PRO A 38 1.59 18.33 6.42
N THR A 39 0.94 17.25 6.03
CA THR A 39 0.83 16.03 6.83
C THR A 39 1.82 14.99 6.33
N PHE A 40 2.28 14.18 7.28
CA PHE A 40 3.19 13.09 7.06
C PHE A 40 2.61 11.86 7.75
N HIS A 41 2.24 10.85 6.96
CA HIS A 41 1.67 9.62 7.47
C HIS A 41 2.42 8.43 6.92
N THR A 42 2.97 7.62 7.81
CA THR A 42 3.58 6.34 7.47
C THR A 42 2.72 5.21 8.02
N MET A 43 2.45 4.20 7.19
CA MET A 43 1.65 3.05 7.56
C MET A 43 2.17 1.77 6.90
N ASP A 44 2.00 0.65 7.59
CA ASP A 44 2.33 -0.67 7.07
C ASP A 44 1.08 -1.30 6.43
N ARG A 45 1.20 -1.79 5.19
CA ARG A 45 0.12 -2.41 4.42
C ARG A 45 0.58 -3.69 3.73
N ARG A 46 -0.30 -4.68 3.61
CA ARG A 46 -0.09 -5.88 2.80
C ARG A 46 -0.67 -5.73 1.40
N TYR A 47 -0.19 -6.55 0.47
CA TYR A 47 -0.71 -6.60 -0.90
C TYR A 47 -2.24 -6.75 -0.94
N ARG A 48 -2.80 -7.66 -0.13
CA ARG A 48 -4.26 -7.91 -0.06
C ARG A 48 -5.08 -6.68 0.34
N GLU A 49 -4.51 -5.76 1.12
CA GLU A 49 -5.20 -4.53 1.54
C GLU A 49 -5.33 -3.56 0.36
N PHE A 50 -4.34 -3.52 -0.54
CA PHE A 50 -4.46 -2.77 -1.79
C PHE A 50 -5.45 -3.40 -2.77
N GLU A 51 -5.56 -4.73 -2.80
CA GLU A 51 -6.59 -5.42 -3.61
C GLU A 51 -8.01 -5.04 -3.15
N SER A 52 -8.25 -5.06 -1.83
CA SER A 52 -9.53 -4.63 -1.26
C SER A 52 -9.83 -3.17 -1.61
N LEU A 53 -8.84 -2.27 -1.48
CA LEU A 53 -9.00 -0.86 -1.83
C LEU A 53 -9.28 -0.66 -3.34
N HIS A 54 -8.52 -1.33 -4.20
CA HIS A 54 -8.69 -1.28 -5.65
C HIS A 54 -10.09 -1.75 -6.05
N THR A 55 -10.54 -2.87 -5.49
CA THR A 55 -11.90 -3.41 -5.75
C THR A 55 -12.96 -2.41 -5.33
N HIS A 56 -12.84 -1.83 -4.13
CA HIS A 56 -13.76 -0.82 -3.63
C HIS A 56 -13.83 0.42 -4.54
N LEU A 57 -12.68 0.95 -4.95
CA LEU A 57 -12.61 2.15 -5.79
C LEU A 57 -13.02 1.89 -7.24
N SER A 58 -12.73 0.71 -7.79
CA SER A 58 -13.05 0.33 -9.17
C SER A 58 -14.56 0.35 -9.49
N SER A 59 -15.41 0.31 -8.47
CA SER A 59 -16.86 0.42 -8.64
C SER A 59 -17.33 1.84 -8.97
N ASN A 60 -16.53 2.86 -8.65
CA ASN A 60 -16.90 4.27 -8.77
C ASN A 60 -16.00 5.05 -9.74
N ILE A 61 -14.74 4.65 -9.88
CA ILE A 61 -13.74 5.37 -10.67
C ILE A 61 -12.84 4.40 -11.46
N SER A 62 -12.27 4.89 -12.55
CA SER A 62 -11.19 4.17 -13.23
C SER A 62 -9.95 4.16 -12.35
N VAL A 63 -9.47 2.97 -12.01
CA VAL A 63 -8.27 2.75 -11.20
C VAL A 63 -7.17 2.09 -12.03
N PRO A 64 -5.88 2.39 -11.78
CA PRO A 64 -4.77 1.74 -12.46
C PRO A 64 -4.66 0.27 -12.06
N GLN A 65 -4.14 -0.56 -12.97
CA GLN A 65 -3.92 -1.98 -12.70
C GLN A 65 -2.91 -2.18 -11.55
N LEU A 66 -3.23 -3.12 -10.65
CA LEU A 66 -2.29 -3.58 -9.63
C LEU A 66 -1.18 -4.45 -10.23
N PRO A 67 0.04 -4.44 -9.65
CA PRO A 67 1.12 -5.30 -10.10
C PRO A 67 0.76 -6.79 -9.88
N ARG A 68 1.11 -7.66 -10.83
CA ARG A 68 0.71 -9.08 -10.76
C ARG A 68 1.30 -9.76 -9.53
N LYS A 69 0.50 -10.62 -8.88
CA LYS A 69 1.01 -11.56 -7.87
C LYS A 69 2.02 -12.49 -8.53
N VAL A 70 3.28 -12.35 -8.16
CA VAL A 70 4.28 -13.37 -8.46
C VAL A 70 4.22 -14.38 -7.33
N LEU A 71 3.69 -15.57 -7.62
CA LEU A 71 3.90 -16.73 -6.75
C LEU A 71 5.41 -16.99 -6.75
N LEU A 72 6.07 -16.63 -5.65
CA LEU A 72 7.47 -16.97 -5.45
C LEU A 72 7.53 -18.47 -5.23
N HIS A 73 7.77 -19.24 -6.29
CA HIS A 73 8.16 -20.64 -6.17
C HIS A 73 9.48 -20.67 -5.38
N ARG A 74 9.44 -21.27 -4.19
CA ARG A 74 10.63 -21.77 -3.49
C ARG A 74 10.71 -23.26 -3.71
#